data_AF-A0A258Q0X7-F1
#
_entry.id   AF-A0A258Q0X7-F1
#
_cell.length_a   1.000
_cell.length_b   1.000
_cell.length_c   1.000
_cell.angle_alpha   90.00
_cell.angle_beta   90.00
_cell.angle_gamma   90.00
#
_symmetry.space_group_name_H-M   'P 1'
#
loop_
_entity.id
_entity.type
_entity.pdbx_description
1 polymer ?
#
loop_
_entity_poly.entity_id
_entity_poly.type
_entity_poly.pdbx_seq_one_letter_code
_entity_poly.pdbx_strand_id
1 'polypeptide(L)'
;MKITMLTIALFVFATSAYAEKSLPKPAQPYADFSGVYSCTGDDAHEGQYTGTVTMKLKPEHSKGSYASYDFKLEVPGYGTYLGHAAANGNVAA
;
A
#
# COMPACT_ATOMS: atom_id res chain seq x y z
N MET A 1 1.92 -64.95 -1.29
CA MET A 1 2.98 -64.14 -0.63
C MET A 1 2.45 -62.71 -0.53
N LYS A 2 2.48 -62.14 0.69
CA LYS A 2 1.94 -60.83 1.06
C LYS A 2 2.58 -59.70 0.23
N ILE A 3 1.87 -58.59 0.02
CA ILE A 3 2.34 -57.18 0.16
C ILE A 3 1.16 -56.26 -0.23
N THR A 4 0.31 -55.86 0.72
CA THR A 4 0.30 -54.60 1.48
C THR A 4 -0.58 -53.53 0.81
N MET A 5 -1.67 -53.16 1.52
CA MET A 5 -2.53 -52.03 1.24
C MET A 5 -1.72 -50.74 1.04
N LEU A 6 -2.06 -49.95 0.01
CA LEU A 6 -1.65 -48.55 -0.06
C LEU A 6 -2.90 -47.67 -0.15
N THR A 7 -3.29 -47.17 1.01
CA THR A 7 -4.34 -46.18 1.24
C THR A 7 -3.94 -44.86 0.58
N ILE A 8 -4.72 -44.42 -0.42
CA ILE A 8 -4.56 -43.09 -1.03
C ILE A 8 -5.26 -42.09 -0.10
N ALA A 9 -4.47 -41.34 0.67
CA ALA A 9 -4.95 -40.18 1.41
C ALA A 9 -5.01 -38.98 0.45
N LEU A 10 -6.23 -38.62 0.05
CA LEU A 10 -6.49 -37.45 -0.79
C LEU A 10 -6.44 -36.19 0.08
N PHE A 11 -5.28 -35.54 0.14
CA PHE A 11 -5.09 -34.25 0.82
C PHE A 11 -5.66 -33.14 -0.08
N VAL A 12 -6.87 -32.68 0.22
CA VAL A 12 -7.49 -31.53 -0.46
C VAL A 12 -6.89 -30.26 0.13
N PHE A 13 -5.90 -29.69 -0.55
CA PHE A 13 -5.43 -28.33 -0.26
C PHE A 13 -6.52 -27.34 -0.67
N ALA A 14 -7.19 -26.74 0.32
CA ALA A 14 -8.06 -25.59 0.09
C ALA A 14 -7.17 -24.41 -0.35
N THR A 15 -7.22 -24.05 -1.62
CA THR A 15 -6.59 -22.84 -2.14
C THR A 15 -7.43 -21.64 -1.71
N SER A 16 -6.99 -20.94 -0.67
CA SER A 16 -7.52 -19.62 -0.31
C SER A 16 -7.16 -18.64 -1.44
N ALA A 17 -8.11 -18.37 -2.33
CA ALA A 17 -7.97 -17.31 -3.32
C ALA A 17 -8.18 -15.96 -2.63
N TYR A 18 -7.11 -15.39 -2.07
CA TYR A 18 -7.09 -13.97 -1.78
C TYR A 18 -7.00 -13.23 -3.10
N ALA A 19 -8.07 -12.53 -3.47
CA ALA A 19 -8.04 -11.58 -4.57
C ALA A 19 -7.20 -10.38 -4.12
N GLU A 20 -5.89 -10.44 -4.34
CA GLU A 20 -5.02 -9.28 -4.21
C GLU A 20 -5.42 -8.26 -5.28
N LYS A 21 -5.83 -7.07 -4.86
CA LYS A 21 -6.09 -5.96 -5.77
C LYS A 21 -4.75 -5.54 -6.37
N SER A 22 -4.40 -6.14 -7.51
CA SER A 22 -3.22 -5.78 -8.29
C SER A 22 -3.27 -4.28 -8.59
N LEU A 23 -2.25 -3.55 -8.13
CA LEU A 23 -2.08 -2.16 -8.54
C LEU A 23 -1.80 -2.09 -10.05
N PRO A 24 -2.17 -0.98 -10.73
CA PRO A 24 -1.89 -0.81 -12.15
C PRO A 24 -0.38 -0.91 -12.42
N LYS A 25 0.01 -1.68 -13.46
CA LYS A 25 1.39 -1.66 -13.96
C LYS A 25 1.66 -0.29 -14.57
N PRO A 26 2.63 0.49 -14.07
CA PRO A 26 2.79 1.86 -14.52
C PRO A 26 3.41 1.96 -15.92
N ALA A 27 2.98 2.98 -16.66
CA ALA A 27 3.60 3.40 -17.92
C ALA A 27 4.92 4.17 -17.70
N GLN A 28 5.08 4.73 -16.50
CA GLN A 28 6.33 5.29 -15.97
C GLN A 28 7.08 4.20 -15.18
N PRO A 29 8.39 4.37 -14.89
CA PRO A 29 9.15 3.43 -14.06
C PRO A 29 8.63 3.30 -12.61
N TYR A 30 7.65 4.12 -12.20
CA TYR A 30 6.95 4.06 -10.92
C TYR A 30 5.43 4.26 -11.11
N ALA A 31 4.65 3.76 -10.16
CA ALA A 31 3.24 4.09 -10.02
C ALA A 31 3.12 5.50 -9.45
N ASP A 32 2.35 6.36 -10.14
CA ASP A 32 2.08 7.70 -9.63
C ASP A 32 1.01 7.63 -8.53
N PHE A 33 1.41 7.90 -7.29
CA PHE A 33 0.55 7.96 -6.11
C PHE A 33 0.00 9.36 -5.84
N SER A 34 0.05 10.29 -6.80
CA SER A 34 -0.61 11.59 -6.66
C SER A 34 -2.12 11.41 -6.48
N GLY A 35 -2.68 12.08 -5.48
CA GLY A 35 -4.10 11.93 -5.17
C GLY A 35 -4.51 12.50 -3.83
N VAL A 36 -5.80 12.36 -3.54
CA VAL A 36 -6.41 12.71 -2.26
C VAL A 36 -7.03 11.45 -1.68
N TYR A 37 -6.69 11.14 -0.44
CA TYR A 37 -7.03 9.89 0.23
C TYR A 37 -7.66 10.17 1.58
N SER A 38 -8.71 9.44 1.94
CA SER A 38 -9.17 9.39 3.33
C SER A 38 -8.32 8.40 4.11
N CYS A 39 -7.88 8.77 5.30
CA CYS A 39 -7.14 7.89 6.20
C CYS A 39 -7.77 7.85 7.59
N THR A 40 -7.49 6.78 8.31
CA THR A 40 -7.75 6.65 9.75
C THR A 40 -6.43 6.37 10.45
N GLY A 41 -6.24 6.90 11.65
CA GLY A 41 -5.07 6.63 12.46
C GLY A 41 -5.41 6.59 13.94
N ASP A 42 -4.43 6.14 14.73
CA ASP A 42 -4.47 6.13 16.19
C ASP A 42 -3.12 6.67 16.67
N ASP A 43 -3.10 7.94 17.05
CA ASP A 43 -1.90 8.61 17.54
C ASP A 43 -1.88 8.63 19.07
N ALA A 44 -0.69 8.49 19.67
CA ALA A 44 -0.55 8.38 21.11
C ALA A 44 -1.00 9.64 21.89
N HIS A 45 -0.99 10.81 21.26
CA HIS A 45 -1.41 12.09 21.85
C HIS A 45 -2.81 12.49 21.40
N GLU A 46 -3.15 12.26 20.14
CA GLU A 46 -4.41 12.72 19.52
C GLU A 46 -5.53 11.68 19.65
N GLY A 47 -5.17 10.39 19.82
CA GLY A 47 -6.08 9.26 19.82
C GLY A 47 -6.51 8.85 18.41
N GLN A 48 -7.69 8.22 18.32
CA GLN A 48 -8.26 7.82 17.04
C GLN A 48 -8.69 9.04 16.22
N TYR A 49 -8.30 9.09 14.95
CA TYR A 49 -8.66 10.17 14.05
C TYR A 49 -9.02 9.69 12.65
N THR A 50 -9.79 10.53 11.94
CA THR A 50 -9.94 10.50 10.48
C THR A 50 -9.21 11.69 9.88
N GLY A 51 -8.52 11.49 8.76
CA GLY A 51 -7.80 12.56 8.07
C GLY A 51 -7.94 12.48 6.56
N THR A 52 -7.49 13.54 5.91
CA THR A 52 -7.34 13.62 4.46
C THR A 52 -5.86 13.79 4.11
N VAL A 53 -5.31 12.84 3.36
CA VAL A 53 -3.95 12.90 2.83
C VAL A 53 -4.00 13.42 1.40
N THR A 54 -3.19 14.43 1.10
CA THR A 54 -2.90 14.87 -0.28
C THR A 54 -1.46 14.54 -0.63
N MET A 55 -1.28 13.81 -1.72
CA MET A 55 0.01 13.47 -2.31
C MET A 55 0.17 14.22 -3.62
N LYS A 56 1.27 14.96 -3.79
CA LYS A 56 1.58 15.68 -5.03
C LYS A 56 2.98 15.34 -5.52
N LEU A 57 3.08 14.74 -6.71
CA LEU A 57 4.35 14.38 -7.32
C LEU A 57 5.27 15.60 -7.46
N LYS A 58 6.57 15.35 -7.23
CA LYS A 58 7.69 16.26 -7.45
C LYS A 58 8.57 15.69 -8.58
N PRO A 59 8.24 15.95 -9.86
CA PRO A 59 8.99 15.41 -10.99
C PRO A 59 10.47 15.78 -10.94
N GLU A 60 10.80 16.98 -10.46
CA GLU A 60 12.17 17.47 -10.27
C GLU A 60 12.99 16.68 -9.25
N HIS A 61 12.33 15.87 -8.41
CA HIS A 61 12.95 14.99 -7.40
C HIS A 61 12.65 13.52 -7.65
N SER A 62 12.15 13.19 -8.85
CA SER A 62 11.80 11.82 -9.26
C SER A 62 12.76 11.34 -10.34
N LYS A 63 13.29 10.12 -10.22
CA LYS A 63 14.27 9.57 -11.16
C LYS A 63 14.25 8.05 -11.18
N GLY A 64 14.24 7.46 -12.38
CA GLY A 64 14.18 6.00 -12.52
C GLY A 64 12.94 5.47 -11.83
N SER A 65 13.05 4.37 -11.08
CA SER A 65 11.93 3.81 -10.31
C SER A 65 11.52 4.64 -9.08
N TYR A 66 12.25 5.71 -8.76
CA TYR A 66 11.97 6.53 -7.58
C TYR A 66 11.09 7.72 -7.92
N ALA A 67 10.04 7.93 -7.13
CA ALA A 67 9.22 9.13 -7.14
C ALA A 67 9.26 9.82 -5.77
N SER A 68 9.14 11.15 -5.78
CA SER A 68 9.06 11.96 -4.58
C SER A 68 7.78 12.78 -4.60
N TYR A 69 7.18 12.99 -3.43
CA TYR A 69 5.91 13.69 -3.28
C TYR A 69 5.98 14.72 -2.16
N ASP A 70 5.32 15.85 -2.35
CA ASP A 70 4.84 16.64 -1.21
C ASP A 70 3.67 15.88 -0.57
N PHE A 71 3.73 15.72 0.75
CA PHE A 71 2.70 15.07 1.56
C PHE A 71 2.04 16.11 2.46
N LYS A 72 0.71 16.09 2.52
CA LYS A 72 -0.08 16.89 3.47
C LYS A 72 -1.15 16.02 4.09
N LEU A 73 -1.16 15.92 5.42
CA LEU A 73 -2.24 15.34 6.20
C LEU A 73 -3.05 16.44 6.87
N GLU A 74 -4.36 16.41 6.69
CA GLU A 74 -5.30 17.30 7.36
C GLU A 74 -6.21 16.47 8.28
N VAL A 75 -6.18 16.76 9.57
CA VAL A 75 -6.98 16.07 10.60
C VAL A 75 -7.94 17.09 11.22
N PRO A 76 -9.25 17.00 10.97
CA PRO A 76 -10.24 17.91 11.55
C PRO A 76 -10.16 17.93 13.08
N GLY A 77 -10.07 19.12 13.67
CA GLY A 77 -9.97 19.29 15.11
C GLY A 77 -8.54 19.25 15.68
N TYR A 78 -7.54 18.80 14.92
CA TYR A 78 -6.15 18.71 15.37
C TYR A 78 -5.23 19.65 14.59
N GLY A 79 -5.18 19.51 13.25
CA GLY A 79 -4.36 20.41 12.45
C GLY A 79 -3.97 19.88 11.07
N THR A 80 -2.93 20.51 10.53
CA THR A 80 -2.31 20.17 9.25
C THR A 80 -0.85 19.81 9.46
N TYR A 81 -0.46 18.65 8.93
CA TYR A 81 0.89 18.10 9.02
C TYR A 81 1.47 18.01 7.62
N LEU A 82 2.61 18.68 7.42
CA LEU A 82 3.32 18.69 6.15
C LEU A 82 4.50 17.71 6.21
N GLY A 83 4.79 17.07 5.09
CA GLY A 83 5.91 16.15 4.98
C GLY A 83 6.28 15.85 3.53
N HIS A 84 7.09 14.81 3.38
CA HIS A 84 7.45 14.26 2.09
C HIS A 84 7.21 12.75 2.12
N ALA A 85 6.85 12.20 0.97
CA ALA A 85 6.76 10.77 0.76
C ALA A 85 7.59 10.38 -0.45
N ALA A 86 7.99 9.11 -0.51
CA ALA A 86 8.76 8.56 -1.61
C ALA A 86 8.13 7.25 -2.08
N ALA A 87 8.31 6.94 -3.37
CA ALA A 87 7.95 5.63 -3.90
C ALA A 87 9.13 5.00 -4.63
N ASN A 88 9.18 3.68 -4.62
CA ASN A 88 10.05 2.87 -5.47
C ASN A 88 9.19 1.86 -6.24
N GLY A 89 9.07 2.06 -7.55
CA GLY A 89 8.17 1.27 -8.39
C GLY A 89 6.73 1.46 -7.95
N ASN A 90 6.11 0.43 -7.39
CA ASN A 90 4.73 0.40 -6.93
C ASN A 90 4.58 0.37 -5.40
N VAL A 91 5.64 0.71 -4.67
CA VAL A 91 5.64 0.78 -3.19
C VAL A 91 5.91 2.22 -2.78
N ALA A 92 5.06 2.78 -1.91
CA ALA A 92 5.23 4.12 -1.34
C ALA A 92 5.49 4.05 0.17
N ALA A 93 6.26 5.00 0.68
CA ALA A 93 6.60 5.20 2.09
C ALA A 93 6.60 6.69 2.44
#